data_AF-A0A5J4WJ26-F1
#
_entry.id   AF-A0A5J4WJ26-F1
#
_cell.length_a   1.000
_cell.length_b   1.000
_cell.length_c   1.000
_cell.angle_alpha   90.00
_cell.angle_beta   90.00
_cell.angle_gamma   90.00
#
_symmetry.space_group_name_H-M   'P 1'
#
loop_
_entity.id
_entity.type
_entity.pdbx_description
1 polymer ?
#
loop_
_entity_poly.entity_id
_entity_poly.type
_entity_poly.pdbx_seq_one_letter_code
_entity_poly.pdbx_strand_id
1 'polypeptide(L)'
;MLFIVLVTAVLSFGNDAPLQSTQSAPTISSLSQIQDLLSQTAVSQNQNSNLPCRSFVSQTYPEAYSQVAEALEVPCASDEGYEIVLLDSEHTEYLKIDQNSSIIIKNAYTNPTIWQINTTKEEIIQLYTGNLTLINFEFRFIILSNGSISSIYPSSQLVFAESVEGSFNLMKFKDYLSAGAIAGIAIGSLVFVSIVAGVIIFLLVLHKKV
;
A
#
# COMPACT_ATOMS: atom_id res chain seq x y z
N MET A 1 -0.27 -44.41 14.39
CA MET A 1 -1.17 -43.97 13.30
C MET A 1 -1.79 -42.57 13.50
N LEU A 2 -1.65 -41.91 14.65
CA LEU A 2 -2.18 -40.55 14.88
C LEU A 2 -1.29 -39.41 14.33
N PHE A 3 -0.02 -39.69 14.02
CA PHE A 3 0.97 -38.67 13.62
C PHE A 3 0.95 -38.27 12.13
N ILE A 4 0.32 -39.06 11.27
CA ILE A 4 0.27 -38.77 9.82
C ILE A 4 -0.89 -37.81 9.47
N VAL A 5 -1.92 -37.72 10.32
CA VAL A 5 -3.11 -36.90 10.07
C VAL A 5 -2.88 -35.41 10.41
N LEU A 6 -1.90 -35.07 11.25
CA LEU A 6 -1.64 -33.66 11.61
C LEU A 6 -0.76 -32.90 10.60
N VAL A 7 -0.02 -33.60 9.73
CA VAL A 7 0.90 -32.96 8.76
C VAL A 7 0.19 -32.57 7.46
N THR A 8 -0.95 -33.18 7.13
CA THR A 8 -1.70 -32.86 5.90
C THR A 8 -2.56 -31.59 6.00
N ALA A 9 -2.83 -31.07 7.19
CA ALA A 9 -3.62 -29.84 7.35
C ALA A 9 -2.82 -28.54 7.10
N VAL A 10 -1.48 -28.61 7.03
CA VAL A 10 -0.61 -27.41 6.92
C VAL A 10 -0.10 -27.17 5.49
N LEU A 11 -0.38 -28.06 4.53
CA LEU A 11 0.13 -27.94 3.14
C LEU A 11 -0.94 -27.74 2.06
N SER A 12 -2.18 -27.40 2.39
CA SER A 12 -3.27 -27.25 1.39
C SER A 12 -3.50 -25.82 0.86
N PHE A 13 -2.66 -24.84 1.19
CA PHE A 13 -2.76 -23.48 0.63
C PHE A 13 -1.65 -23.25 -0.40
N GLY A 14 -1.81 -23.87 -1.56
CA GLY A 14 -0.88 -23.74 -2.67
C GLY A 14 -1.44 -24.43 -3.90
N ASN A 15 -2.56 -23.93 -4.42
CA ASN A 15 -3.03 -24.32 -5.73
C ASN A 15 -3.06 -23.06 -6.60
N ASP A 16 -2.03 -22.95 -7.44
CA ASP A 16 -1.88 -21.95 -8.47
C ASP A 16 -3.02 -22.08 -9.48
N ALA A 17 -3.80 -21.02 -9.65
CA ALA A 17 -4.68 -20.82 -10.79
C ALA A 17 -4.33 -19.48 -11.45
N PRO A 18 -4.36 -19.40 -12.79
CA PRO A 18 -3.67 -18.35 -13.52
C PRO A 18 -4.39 -17.00 -13.42
N LEU A 19 -3.59 -15.94 -13.24
CA LEU A 19 -3.99 -14.53 -13.28
C LEU A 19 -4.68 -14.18 -14.62
N GLN A 20 -6.00 -14.11 -14.63
CA GLN A 20 -6.76 -13.33 -15.61
C GLN A 20 -7.04 -11.95 -15.01
N SER A 21 -6.33 -10.95 -15.53
CA SER A 21 -6.60 -9.52 -15.33
C SER A 21 -8.04 -9.22 -15.73
N THR A 22 -8.91 -9.07 -14.74
CA THR A 22 -10.28 -8.57 -14.93
C THR A 22 -10.32 -7.16 -14.36
N GLN A 23 -10.21 -6.17 -15.26
CA GLN A 23 -10.42 -4.77 -14.95
C GLN A 23 -11.87 -4.62 -14.45
N SER A 24 -12.05 -4.57 -13.14
CA SER A 24 -13.38 -4.47 -12.52
C SER A 24 -13.67 -3.01 -12.24
N ALA A 25 -14.70 -2.48 -12.93
CA ALA A 25 -15.30 -1.20 -12.62
C ALA A 25 -15.71 -1.15 -11.13
N PRO A 26 -15.68 0.03 -10.48
CA PRO A 26 -16.01 0.16 -9.06
C PRO A 26 -17.41 -0.41 -8.80
N THR A 27 -17.49 -1.33 -7.85
CA THR A 27 -18.74 -1.98 -7.45
C THR A 27 -19.61 -0.95 -6.72
N ILE A 28 -20.95 -1.01 -6.85
CA ILE A 28 -21.90 -0.02 -6.29
C ILE A 28 -21.67 0.30 -4.79
N SER A 29 -21.08 -0.63 -4.02
CA SER A 29 -20.71 -0.43 -2.61
C SER A 29 -19.50 0.51 -2.39
N SER A 30 -18.59 0.66 -3.36
CA SER A 30 -17.44 1.56 -3.23
C SER A 30 -17.83 3.00 -3.53
N LEU A 31 -18.82 3.23 -4.40
CA LEU A 31 -19.30 4.57 -4.72
C LEU A 31 -19.92 5.28 -3.51
N SER A 32 -20.70 4.56 -2.69
CA SER A 32 -21.27 5.15 -1.45
C SER A 32 -20.20 5.45 -0.41
N GLN A 33 -19.16 4.61 -0.31
CA GLN A 33 -18.01 4.86 0.57
C GLN A 33 -17.19 6.07 0.12
N ILE A 34 -17.02 6.27 -1.19
CA ILE A 34 -16.36 7.46 -1.75
C ILE A 34 -17.18 8.72 -1.41
N GLN A 35 -18.50 8.67 -1.60
CA GLN A 35 -19.38 9.80 -1.33
C GLN A 35 -19.38 10.18 0.17
N ASP A 36 -19.36 9.21 1.08
CA ASP A 36 -19.24 9.45 2.52
C ASP A 36 -17.88 10.04 2.90
N LEU A 37 -16.80 9.58 2.28
CA LEU A 37 -15.43 10.08 2.50
C LEU A 37 -15.26 11.54 2.04
N LEU A 38 -15.86 11.88 0.90
CA LEU A 38 -15.87 13.23 0.35
C LEU A 38 -16.80 14.17 1.15
N SER A 39 -17.96 13.68 1.58
CA SER A 39 -18.93 14.44 2.38
C SER A 39 -18.39 14.81 3.77
N GLN A 40 -17.55 13.97 4.37
CA GLN A 40 -16.83 14.31 5.62
C GLN A 40 -15.82 15.46 5.43
N THR A 41 -15.39 15.72 4.20
CA THR A 41 -14.34 16.72 3.92
C THR A 41 -14.89 18.06 3.46
N ALA A 42 -16.09 18.10 2.85
CA ALA A 42 -16.80 19.36 2.57
C ALA A 42 -17.07 20.20 3.84
N VAL A 43 -17.00 19.58 5.03
CA VAL A 43 -17.17 20.23 6.33
C VAL A 43 -15.83 20.70 6.96
N SER A 44 -14.68 20.27 6.43
CA SER A 44 -13.35 20.54 7.00
C SER A 44 -12.53 21.59 6.26
N GLN A 45 -13.16 22.54 5.57
CA GLN A 45 -12.47 23.76 5.09
C GLN A 45 -12.29 24.82 6.20
N ASN A 46 -12.68 24.51 7.45
CA ASN A 46 -12.58 25.44 8.58
C ASN A 46 -11.40 25.09 9.51
N GLN A 47 -10.27 25.75 9.23
CA GLN A 47 -9.29 26.29 10.17
C GLN A 47 -9.13 25.60 11.54
N ASN A 48 -8.48 24.44 11.56
CA ASN A 48 -7.63 24.08 12.70
C ASN A 48 -6.20 24.01 12.17
N SER A 49 -5.30 24.85 12.71
CA SER A 49 -3.93 25.06 12.25
C SER A 49 -3.00 23.85 12.35
N ASN A 50 -3.49 22.71 12.85
CA ASN A 50 -2.68 21.56 13.23
C ASN A 50 -3.06 20.27 12.48
N LEU A 51 -3.94 20.32 11.48
CA LEU A 51 -4.22 19.15 10.64
C LEU A 51 -3.48 19.26 9.30
N PRO A 52 -3.00 18.14 8.74
CA PRO A 52 -2.40 18.15 7.41
C PRO A 52 -3.43 18.59 6.37
N CYS A 53 -2.95 19.22 5.29
CA CYS A 53 -3.77 19.58 4.15
C CYS A 53 -4.17 18.31 3.42
N ARG A 54 -5.43 17.91 3.61
CA ARG A 54 -5.97 16.70 3.02
C ARG A 54 -6.55 16.97 1.65
N SER A 55 -6.13 16.16 0.67
CA SER A 55 -6.66 16.17 -0.70
C SER A 55 -6.98 14.76 -1.17
N PHE A 56 -7.98 14.62 -2.03
CA PHE A 56 -8.32 13.35 -2.69
C PHE A 56 -7.87 13.36 -4.13
N VAL A 57 -7.31 12.24 -4.58
CA VAL A 57 -6.86 12.05 -5.95
C VAL A 57 -7.60 10.87 -6.57
N SER A 58 -8.16 11.09 -7.76
CA SER A 58 -8.78 10.07 -8.56
C SER A 58 -8.74 10.39 -10.05
N GLN A 59 -8.42 9.39 -10.87
CA GLN A 59 -8.48 9.43 -12.32
C GLN A 59 -9.88 9.05 -12.85
N THR A 60 -10.76 8.51 -12.00
CA THR A 60 -12.12 8.11 -12.36
C THR A 60 -13.21 8.98 -11.72
N TYR A 61 -12.92 9.67 -10.61
CA TYR A 61 -13.88 10.48 -9.87
C TYR A 61 -13.73 11.99 -10.17
N PRO A 62 -14.74 12.66 -10.78
CA PRO A 62 -14.60 14.03 -11.29
C PRO A 62 -14.38 15.13 -10.23
N GLU A 63 -14.81 14.92 -8.99
CA GLU A 63 -14.70 15.96 -7.94
C GLU A 63 -13.37 15.87 -7.15
N ALA A 64 -12.51 14.90 -7.48
CA ALA A 64 -11.17 14.76 -6.92
C ALA A 64 -10.12 15.33 -7.88
N TYR A 65 -8.93 15.62 -7.36
CA TYR A 65 -7.79 15.97 -8.21
C TYR A 65 -7.43 14.80 -9.12
N SER A 66 -7.05 15.07 -10.36
CA SER A 66 -6.73 14.01 -11.32
C SER A 66 -5.35 13.38 -11.09
N GLN A 67 -4.45 14.13 -10.47
CA GLN A 67 -3.05 13.78 -10.24
C GLN A 67 -2.62 14.24 -8.85
N VAL A 68 -1.62 13.55 -8.29
CA VAL A 68 -0.98 13.92 -7.03
C VAL A 68 -0.25 15.24 -7.19
N ALA A 69 0.45 15.46 -8.31
CA ALA A 69 1.12 16.73 -8.58
C ALA A 69 0.16 17.93 -8.49
N GLU A 70 -1.04 17.82 -9.07
CA GLU A 70 -2.09 18.84 -9.02
C GLU A 70 -2.54 19.13 -7.57
N ALA A 71 -2.71 18.08 -6.76
CA ALA A 71 -3.07 18.22 -5.35
C ALA A 71 -1.95 18.87 -4.50
N LEU A 72 -0.68 18.68 -4.87
CA LEU A 72 0.48 19.25 -4.19
C LEU A 72 0.74 20.72 -4.57
N GLU A 73 0.26 21.17 -5.73
CA GLU A 73 0.33 22.58 -6.17
C GLU A 73 -0.52 23.51 -5.28
N VAL A 74 -1.51 22.96 -4.57
CA VAL A 74 -2.31 23.71 -3.60
C VAL A 74 -1.44 24.07 -2.39
N PRO A 75 -1.28 25.37 -2.04
CA PRO A 75 -0.47 25.77 -0.90
C PRO A 75 -0.99 25.19 0.40
N CYS A 76 -0.11 24.57 1.18
CA CYS A 76 -0.41 24.09 2.52
C CYS A 76 0.29 24.94 3.59
N ALA A 77 -0.49 25.56 4.47
CA ALA A 77 0.04 26.34 5.59
C ALA A 77 0.23 25.51 6.87
N SER A 78 -0.04 24.21 6.83
CA SER A 78 0.04 23.32 7.99
C SER A 78 1.45 22.80 8.20
N ASP A 79 1.93 22.82 9.44
CA ASP A 79 3.21 22.23 9.84
C ASP A 79 3.23 20.70 9.67
N GLU A 80 2.05 20.04 9.69
CA GLU A 80 1.91 18.60 9.45
C GLU A 80 2.04 18.24 7.95
N GLY A 81 2.06 19.24 7.07
CA GLY A 81 2.22 19.07 5.64
C GLY A 81 0.97 18.50 4.95
N TYR A 82 1.18 17.60 3.99
CA TYR A 82 0.16 17.11 3.06
C TYR A 82 -0.29 15.69 3.39
N GLU A 83 -1.60 15.44 3.27
CA GLU A 83 -2.19 14.11 3.29
C GLU A 83 -2.99 13.87 1.99
N ILE A 84 -2.43 13.09 1.09
CA ILE A 84 -3.04 12.75 -0.20
C ILE A 84 -3.66 11.36 -0.12
N VAL A 85 -4.94 11.25 -0.46
CA VAL A 85 -5.69 10.00 -0.42
C VAL A 85 -6.10 9.59 -1.83
N LEU A 86 -5.57 8.47 -2.32
CA LEU A 86 -5.89 7.92 -3.64
C LEU A 86 -7.15 7.05 -3.55
N LEU A 87 -8.13 7.38 -4.39
CA LEU A 87 -9.44 6.72 -4.44
C LEU A 87 -9.50 5.58 -5.47
N ASP A 88 -8.54 5.48 -6.38
CA ASP A 88 -8.53 4.42 -7.38
C ASP A 88 -7.66 3.24 -6.96
N SER A 89 -8.03 2.04 -7.43
CA SER A 89 -7.19 0.84 -7.27
C SER A 89 -5.98 0.85 -8.20
N GLU A 90 -6.01 1.63 -9.28
CA GLU A 90 -4.87 1.87 -10.16
C GLU A 90 -4.65 3.36 -10.34
N HIS A 91 -3.39 3.79 -10.31
CA HIS A 91 -3.00 5.18 -10.49
C HIS A 91 -1.85 5.26 -11.48
N THR A 92 -2.04 6.03 -12.54
CA THR A 92 -1.01 6.21 -13.58
C THR A 92 -0.47 7.63 -13.54
N GLU A 93 0.71 7.83 -12.96
CA GLU A 93 1.34 9.15 -12.84
C GLU A 93 2.86 9.02 -12.65
N TYR A 94 3.61 9.87 -13.35
CA TYR A 94 4.99 10.17 -13.00
C TYR A 94 4.99 11.36 -12.04
N LEU A 95 5.54 11.20 -10.84
CA LEU A 95 5.49 12.21 -9.79
C LEU A 95 6.89 12.76 -9.50
N LYS A 96 7.06 14.06 -9.70
CA LYS A 96 8.25 14.81 -9.25
C LYS A 96 7.88 15.69 -8.07
N ILE A 97 8.59 15.53 -6.96
CA ILE A 97 8.45 16.32 -5.74
C ILE A 97 9.73 17.11 -5.53
N ASP A 98 9.62 18.44 -5.61
CA ASP A 98 10.67 19.39 -5.24
C ASP A 98 10.15 20.37 -4.18
N GLN A 99 9.64 19.70 -3.16
CA GLN A 99 8.82 20.09 -2.04
C GLN A 99 9.40 20.03 -0.63
N ASN A 100 9.92 21.09 0.01
CA ASN A 100 10.38 20.92 1.40
C ASN A 100 9.22 20.87 2.42
N SER A 101 8.47 19.77 2.41
CA SER A 101 7.31 19.52 3.26
C SER A 101 7.20 18.03 3.61
N SER A 102 6.42 17.71 4.64
CA SER A 102 6.02 16.32 4.93
C SER A 102 4.83 15.94 4.05
N ILE A 103 4.93 14.83 3.31
CA ILE A 103 3.89 14.37 2.39
C ILE A 103 3.58 12.92 2.72
N ILE A 104 2.32 12.65 3.02
CA ILE A 104 1.78 11.29 3.18
C ILE A 104 0.87 11.03 1.99
N ILE A 105 1.18 10.00 1.21
CA ILE A 105 0.29 9.48 0.19
C ILE A 105 -0.18 8.11 0.66
N LYS A 106 -1.49 7.89 0.68
CA LYS A 106 -2.10 6.64 1.08
C LYS A 106 -3.28 6.29 0.18
N ASN A 107 -3.60 5.01 0.10
CA ASN A 107 -4.83 4.59 -0.54
C ASN A 107 -6.04 4.75 0.41
N ALA A 108 -7.25 4.79 -0.15
CA ALA A 108 -8.49 4.88 0.62
C ALA A 108 -8.99 3.53 1.17
N TYR A 109 -8.46 2.39 0.68
CA TYR A 109 -9.03 1.06 0.89
C TYR A 109 -8.07 0.06 1.54
N THR A 110 -8.51 -1.18 1.71
CA THR A 110 -7.66 -2.26 2.23
C THR A 110 -6.69 -2.79 1.20
N ASN A 111 -7.13 -2.92 -0.07
CA ASN A 111 -6.27 -3.42 -1.14
C ASN A 111 -5.32 -2.32 -1.60
N PRO A 112 -4.04 -2.63 -1.84
CA PRO A 112 -3.07 -1.64 -2.26
C PRO A 112 -3.47 -0.99 -3.58
N THR A 113 -3.17 0.30 -3.71
CA THR A 113 -3.28 0.98 -5.01
C THR A 113 -2.07 0.60 -5.85
N ILE A 114 -2.32 0.22 -7.10
CA ILE A 114 -1.28 -0.10 -8.07
C ILE A 114 -0.84 1.18 -8.77
N TRP A 115 0.38 1.62 -8.50
CA TRP A 115 0.97 2.79 -9.14
C TRP A 115 1.83 2.37 -10.33
N GLN A 116 1.58 2.97 -11.49
CA GLN A 116 2.36 2.77 -12.71
C GLN A 116 2.63 4.10 -13.43
N ILE A 117 3.47 4.05 -14.45
CA ILE A 117 3.64 5.13 -15.44
C ILE A 117 3.30 4.59 -16.81
N ASN A 118 2.75 5.43 -17.68
CA ASN A 118 2.51 5.11 -19.11
C ASN A 118 3.47 5.88 -20.04
N THR A 119 4.62 6.29 -19.51
CA THR A 119 5.61 7.12 -20.21
C THR A 119 6.98 6.43 -20.20
N THR A 120 7.92 6.96 -20.97
CA THR A 120 9.30 6.45 -21.02
C THR A 120 10.19 6.98 -19.90
N LYS A 121 9.61 7.38 -18.77
CA LYS A 121 10.37 7.88 -17.62
C LYS A 121 11.12 6.73 -16.95
N GLU A 122 12.31 7.05 -16.46
CA GLU A 122 13.20 6.05 -15.85
C GLU A 122 12.77 5.69 -14.42
N GLU A 123 11.90 6.51 -13.82
CA GLU A 123 11.30 6.32 -12.50
C GLU A 123 9.81 6.64 -12.46
N ILE A 124 9.11 6.13 -11.44
CA ILE A 124 7.71 6.49 -11.15
C ILE A 124 7.67 7.74 -10.27
N ILE A 125 8.51 7.80 -9.24
CA ILE A 125 8.57 8.93 -8.30
C ILE A 125 10.00 9.46 -8.20
N GLN A 126 10.15 10.78 -8.27
CA GLN A 126 11.39 11.50 -7.98
C GLN A 126 11.17 12.45 -6.81
N LEU A 127 11.89 12.23 -5.70
CA LEU A 127 11.90 13.07 -4.52
C LEU A 127 13.24 13.83 -4.45
N TYR A 128 13.19 15.12 -4.77
CA TYR A 128 14.35 16.02 -4.70
C TYR A 128 14.50 16.62 -3.30
N THR A 129 13.39 17.07 -2.71
CA THR A 129 13.36 17.70 -1.39
C THR A 129 12.10 17.27 -0.62
N GLY A 130 12.20 17.22 0.70
CA GLY A 130 11.09 16.92 1.62
C GLY A 130 11.07 15.49 2.16
N ASN A 131 9.93 15.11 2.74
CA ASN A 131 9.72 13.77 3.29
C ASN A 131 8.49 13.14 2.65
N LEU A 132 8.65 11.92 2.11
CA LEU A 132 7.56 11.19 1.47
C LEU A 132 7.27 9.88 2.20
N THR A 133 6.03 9.70 2.63
CA THR A 133 5.56 8.43 3.16
C THR A 133 4.51 7.85 2.22
N LEU A 134 4.75 6.63 1.72
CA LEU A 134 3.80 5.89 0.91
C LEU A 134 3.20 4.76 1.73
N ILE A 135 1.88 4.65 1.71
CA ILE A 135 1.13 3.68 2.49
C ILE A 135 0.26 2.83 1.58
N ASN A 136 0.47 1.51 1.62
CA ASN A 136 -0.34 0.50 0.95
C ASN A 136 -0.38 0.69 -0.59
N PHE A 137 0.81 0.60 -1.20
CA PHE A 137 1.01 0.72 -2.64
C PHE A 137 1.75 -0.49 -3.19
N GLU A 138 1.40 -0.87 -4.41
CA GLU A 138 2.19 -1.76 -5.26
C GLU A 138 2.64 -0.98 -6.48
N PHE A 139 3.84 -1.24 -6.99
CA PHE A 139 4.31 -0.64 -8.23
C PHE A 139 4.23 -1.65 -9.37
N ARG A 140 3.72 -1.22 -10.52
CA ARG A 140 3.62 -2.05 -11.71
C ARG A 140 4.57 -1.55 -12.80
N PHE A 141 5.37 -2.47 -13.31
CA PHE A 141 6.11 -2.29 -14.54
C PHE A 141 5.19 -2.53 -15.74
N ILE A 142 5.32 -1.70 -16.76
CA ILE A 142 4.58 -1.86 -18.01
C ILE A 142 5.53 -2.05 -19.18
N ILE A 143 5.03 -2.65 -20.26
CA ILE A 143 5.76 -2.76 -21.52
C ILE A 143 5.22 -1.69 -22.47
N LEU A 144 6.06 -0.74 -22.85
CA LEU A 144 5.74 0.23 -23.90
C LEU A 144 6.40 -0.20 -25.19
N SER A 145 5.61 -0.24 -26.27
CA SER A 145 6.09 -0.56 -27.62
C SER A 145 6.06 0.70 -28.48
N ASN A 146 7.15 1.00 -29.16
CA ASN A 146 7.23 2.07 -30.17
C ASN A 146 7.37 1.49 -31.58
N GLY A 147 6.52 0.50 -31.90
CA GLY A 147 6.56 -0.24 -33.16
C GLY A 147 7.51 -1.43 -33.10
N SER A 148 8.78 -1.23 -33.46
CA SER A 148 9.75 -2.33 -33.65
C SER A 148 10.42 -2.82 -32.36
N ILE A 149 10.32 -2.04 -31.27
CA ILE A 149 11.01 -2.31 -30.01
C ILE A 149 10.01 -2.13 -28.88
N SER A 150 10.03 -3.10 -27.96
CA SER A 150 9.27 -3.06 -26.71
C SER A 150 10.24 -3.01 -25.54
N SER A 151 10.02 -2.04 -24.64
CA SER A 151 10.86 -1.83 -23.46
C SER A 151 10.00 -1.82 -22.20
N ILE A 152 10.58 -2.27 -21.09
CA ILE A 152 9.95 -2.29 -19.77
C ILE A 152 10.20 -0.93 -19.10
N TYR A 153 9.15 -0.34 -18.52
CA TYR A 153 9.22 0.92 -17.76
C TYR A 153 8.55 0.78 -16.39
N PRO A 154 9.04 1.49 -15.35
CA PRO A 154 10.26 2.31 -15.34
C PRO A 154 11.53 1.47 -15.59
N SER A 155 12.53 2.07 -16.24
CA SER A 155 13.72 1.37 -16.74
C SER A 155 14.94 1.44 -15.82
N SER A 156 14.90 2.28 -14.77
CA SER A 156 15.99 2.45 -13.81
C SER A 156 15.56 2.01 -12.40
N GLN A 157 14.70 2.80 -11.75
CA GLN A 157 14.29 2.58 -10.36
C GLN A 157 12.84 2.99 -10.15
N LEU A 158 12.12 2.32 -9.26
CA LEU A 158 10.73 2.68 -8.98
C LEU A 158 10.63 4.10 -8.39
N VAL A 159 11.50 4.39 -7.42
CA VAL A 159 11.58 5.68 -6.74
C VAL A 159 13.02 6.15 -6.64
N PHE A 160 13.25 7.41 -6.98
CA PHE A 160 14.52 8.12 -6.79
C PHE A 160 14.37 9.15 -5.70
N ALA A 161 15.30 9.16 -4.75
CA ALA A 161 15.39 10.17 -3.70
C ALA A 161 16.80 10.76 -3.74
N GLU A 162 16.91 12.03 -4.11
CA GLU A 162 18.20 12.71 -4.19
C GLU A 162 18.64 13.11 -2.78
N SER A 163 19.82 12.69 -2.31
CA SER A 163 20.36 13.24 -1.07
C SER A 163 21.23 14.43 -1.39
N VAL A 164 20.78 15.64 -1.03
CA VAL A 164 21.62 16.83 -1.06
C VAL A 164 22.42 16.88 0.26
N GLU A 165 23.72 17.19 0.21
CA GLU A 165 24.59 17.28 1.39
C GLU A 165 23.91 18.08 2.52
N GLY A 166 23.65 17.43 3.66
CA GLY A 166 23.00 18.01 4.83
C GLY A 166 21.48 17.82 4.94
N SER A 167 20.82 17.22 3.93
CA SER A 167 19.40 16.84 3.96
C SER A 167 19.22 15.34 3.66
N PHE A 168 18.56 14.63 4.56
CA PHE A 168 18.15 13.25 4.33
C PHE A 168 16.70 13.23 3.87
N ASN A 169 16.47 12.98 2.59
CA ASN A 169 15.13 12.66 2.10
C ASN A 169 14.71 11.31 2.69
N LEU A 170 13.67 11.30 3.52
CA LEU A 170 13.21 10.10 4.19
C LEU A 170 12.00 9.54 3.46
N MET A 171 12.21 8.40 2.80
CA MET A 171 11.12 7.61 2.23
C MET A 171 10.73 6.47 3.17
N LYS A 172 9.45 6.35 3.50
CA LYS A 172 8.92 5.26 4.32
C LYS A 172 7.85 4.48 3.57
N PHE A 173 8.06 3.18 3.45
CA PHE A 173 7.03 2.22 3.06
C PHE A 173 6.39 1.66 4.33
N LYS A 174 5.06 1.65 4.38
CA LYS A 174 4.33 1.06 5.50
C LYS A 174 3.30 0.06 5.00
N ASP A 175 3.56 -1.19 5.33
CA ASP A 175 2.60 -2.28 5.14
C ASP A 175 1.80 -2.48 6.42
N TYR A 176 0.49 -2.60 6.28
CA TYR A 176 -0.40 -2.91 7.38
C TYR A 176 -0.88 -4.35 7.23
N LEU A 177 -0.47 -5.23 8.15
CA LEU A 177 -1.12 -6.52 8.31
C LEU A 177 -2.55 -6.31 8.81
N SER A 178 -3.52 -7.00 8.20
CA SER A 178 -4.91 -6.99 8.67
C SER A 178 -4.99 -7.40 10.14
N ALA A 179 -5.88 -6.77 10.91
CA ALA A 179 -6.15 -7.15 12.30
C ALA A 179 -6.48 -8.65 12.44
N GLY A 180 -7.13 -9.24 11.43
CA GLY A 180 -7.41 -10.68 11.37
C GLY A 180 -6.14 -11.53 11.17
N ALA A 181 -5.18 -11.06 10.37
CA ALA A 181 -3.90 -11.73 10.17
C ALA A 181 -3.07 -11.71 11.47
N ILE A 182 -3.05 -10.56 12.16
CA ILE A 182 -2.35 -10.42 13.45
C ILE A 182 -2.99 -11.35 14.51
N ALA A 183 -4.32 -11.36 14.61
CA ALA A 183 -5.04 -12.24 15.52
C ALA A 183 -4.80 -13.73 15.19
N GLY A 184 -4.79 -14.09 13.91
CA GLY A 184 -4.51 -15.45 13.45
C GLY A 184 -3.10 -15.92 13.83
N ILE A 185 -2.08 -15.09 13.63
CA ILE A 185 -0.69 -15.39 14.02
C ILE A 185 -0.58 -15.59 15.54
N ALA A 186 -1.23 -14.73 16.33
CA ALA A 186 -1.20 -14.81 17.79
C ALA A 186 -1.86 -16.10 18.31
N ILE A 187 -3.05 -16.43 17.82
CA ILE A 187 -3.79 -17.63 18.25
C ILE A 187 -3.09 -18.90 17.77
N GLY A 188 -2.62 -18.92 16.51
CA GLY A 188 -1.90 -20.06 15.95
C GLY A 188 -0.63 -20.39 16.73
N SER A 189 0.12 -19.36 17.14
CA SER A 189 1.33 -19.53 17.96
C SER A 189 1.01 -20.15 19.34
N LEU A 190 -0.08 -19.73 19.98
CA LEU A 190 -0.48 -20.24 21.30
C LEU A 190 -0.88 -21.73 21.25
N VAL A 191 -1.63 -22.12 20.21
CA VAL A 191 -2.07 -23.51 20.00
C VAL A 191 -0.86 -24.40 19.71
N PHE A 192 0.07 -23.95 18.86
CA PHE A 192 1.28 -24.70 18.55
C PHE A 192 2.12 -24.98 19.81
N VAL A 193 2.36 -23.95 20.64
CA VAL A 193 3.10 -24.09 21.89
C VAL A 193 2.41 -25.09 22.83
N SER A 194 1.08 -25.04 22.93
CA SER A 194 0.29 -25.94 23.78
C SER A 194 0.40 -27.41 23.33
N ILE A 195 0.36 -27.66 22.02
CA ILE A 195 0.51 -29.01 21.45
C ILE A 195 1.92 -29.54 21.70
N VAL A 196 2.96 -28.74 21.43
CA VAL A 196 4.36 -29.14 21.63
C VAL A 196 4.61 -29.47 23.10
N ALA A 197 4.16 -28.62 24.03
CA ALA A 197 4.27 -28.89 25.46
C ALA A 197 3.55 -30.19 25.87
N GLY A 198 2.33 -30.40 25.37
CA GLY A 198 1.57 -31.62 25.62
C GLY A 198 2.28 -32.89 25.14
N VAL A 199 2.87 -32.86 23.94
CA VAL A 199 3.65 -33.98 23.38
C VAL A 199 4.89 -34.26 24.22
N ILE A 200 5.63 -33.21 24.63
CA ILE A 200 6.82 -33.37 25.48
C ILE A 200 6.45 -34.01 26.82
N ILE A 201 5.40 -33.52 27.49
CA ILE A 201 4.92 -34.08 28.75
C ILE A 201 4.50 -35.54 28.58
N PHE A 202 3.76 -35.85 27.51
CA PHE A 202 3.32 -37.21 27.21
C PHE A 202 4.51 -38.16 27.00
N LEU A 203 5.53 -37.73 26.25
CA LEU A 203 6.77 -38.50 26.04
C LEU A 203 7.53 -38.73 27.36
N LEU A 204 7.64 -37.71 28.21
CA LEU A 204 8.28 -37.84 29.53
C LEU A 204 7.52 -38.82 30.44
N VAL A 205 6.18 -38.78 30.44
CA VAL A 205 5.34 -39.71 31.22
C VAL A 205 5.49 -41.14 30.72
N LEU A 206 5.53 -41.36 29.41
CA LEU A 206 5.77 -42.68 28.82
C LEU A 206 7.14 -43.23 29.18
N HIS A 207 8.19 -42.41 29.10
CA HIS A 207 9.55 -42.83 29.42
C HIS A 207 9.74 -43.16 30.91
N LYS A 208 8.93 -42.58 31.81
CA LYS A 208 9.00 -42.88 33.25
C LYS A 208 8.27 -44.17 33.64
N LYS A 209 7.48 -44.74 32.74
CA LYS A 209 6.72 -46.00 32.97
C LYS A 209 7.41 -47.26 32.43
N VAL A 210 8.55 -47.10 31.75
CA VAL A 210 9.44 -48.19 31.30
C VAL A 210 10.60 -48.29 32.28
#